data_AF-A0A534MMS4-F1
#
_entry.id   AF-A0A534MMS4-F1
#
_cell.length_a   1.000
_cell.length_b   1.000
_cell.length_c   1.000
_cell.angle_alpha   90.00
_cell.angle_beta   90.00
_cell.angle_gamma   90.00
#
_symmetry.space_group_name_H-M   'P 1'
#
loop_
_entity.id
_entity.type
_entity.pdbx_description
1 polymer ?
#
loop_
_entity_poly.entity_id
_entity_poly.type
_entity_poly.pdbx_seq_one_letter_code
_entity_poly.pdbx_strand_id
1 'polypeptide(L)'
;SGSHPPAVAAACTAAIDVLETEPRHVKKLWSNTKYFKKQLVSLGFDIGRSATPITPVMLGDSAIAKRFSNRLFEEGVFALPIVFP
;
A
#
# COMPACT_ATOMS: atom_id res chain seq x y z
N SER A 1 -10.44 -26.90 13.49
CA SER A 1 -10.28 -26.36 12.12
C SER A 1 -11.63 -26.41 11.44
N GLY A 2 -12.21 -25.27 11.10
CA GLY A 2 -13.47 -25.19 10.35
C GLY A 2 -13.17 -24.65 8.94
N SER A 3 -13.93 -25.10 7.94
CA SER A 3 -13.85 -24.51 6.60
C SER A 3 -14.22 -23.02 6.65
N HIS A 4 -13.73 -22.27 5.66
CA HIS A 4 -14.15 -20.88 5.50
C HIS A 4 -15.67 -20.81 5.27
N PRO A 5 -16.36 -19.79 5.81
CA PRO A 5 -17.77 -19.58 5.52
C PRO A 5 -18.01 -19.55 4.00
N PRO A 6 -19.10 -20.17 3.49
CA PRO A 6 -19.35 -20.25 2.04
C PRO A 6 -19.32 -18.88 1.35
N ALA A 7 -19.82 -17.83 2.00
CA ALA A 7 -19.81 -16.47 1.48
C ALA A 7 -18.38 -15.92 1.26
N VAL A 8 -17.43 -16.27 2.12
CA VAL A 8 -16.02 -15.87 1.98
C VAL A 8 -15.40 -16.56 0.77
N ALA A 9 -15.63 -17.87 0.63
CA ALA A 9 -15.13 -18.62 -0.52
C ALA A 9 -15.69 -18.05 -1.84
N ALA A 10 -17.00 -17.80 -1.92
CA ALA A 10 -17.63 -17.24 -3.10
C ALA A 10 -17.11 -15.83 -3.46
N ALA A 11 -16.93 -14.96 -2.46
CA ALA A 11 -16.37 -13.62 -2.67
C ALA A 11 -14.93 -13.67 -3.18
N CYS A 12 -14.10 -14.57 -2.65
CA CYS A 12 -12.73 -14.77 -3.13
C CYS A 12 -12.71 -15.27 -4.58
N THR A 13 -13.56 -16.23 -4.94
CA THR A 13 -13.68 -16.70 -6.34
C THR A 13 -14.02 -15.55 -7.28
N ALA A 14 -15.05 -14.77 -6.95
CA ALA A 14 -15.44 -13.62 -7.77
C ALA A 14 -14.34 -12.55 -7.88
N ALA A 15 -13.58 -12.31 -6.81
CA ALA A 15 -12.46 -11.37 -6.83
C ALA A 15 -11.33 -11.84 -7.77
N ILE A 16 -11.07 -13.15 -7.83
CA ILE A 16 -10.11 -13.74 -8.78
C ILE A 16 -10.61 -13.58 -10.21
N ASP A 17 -11.87 -13.91 -10.49
CA ASP A 17 -12.47 -13.76 -11.82
C ASP A 17 -12.36 -12.31 -12.31
N VAL A 18 -12.62 -11.33 -11.45
CA VAL A 18 -12.45 -9.90 -11.75
C VAL A 18 -10.99 -9.56 -12.06
N LEU A 19 -10.03 -10.06 -11.28
CA LEU A 19 -8.61 -9.79 -11.53
C LEU A 19 -8.11 -10.37 -12.86
N GLU A 20 -8.60 -11.55 -13.25
CA GLU A 20 -8.23 -12.21 -14.50
C GLU A 20 -8.88 -11.57 -15.73
N THR A 21 -10.13 -11.14 -15.61
CA THR A 21 -10.92 -10.64 -16.75
C THR A 21 -10.86 -9.12 -16.92
N GLU A 22 -10.51 -8.35 -15.88
CA GLU A 22 -10.51 -6.89 -15.91
C GLU A 22 -9.10 -6.28 -15.76
N PRO A 23 -8.29 -6.19 -16.84
CA PRO A 23 -6.90 -5.72 -16.77
C PRO A 23 -6.74 -4.24 -16.33
N ARG A 24 -7.83 -3.47 -16.32
CA ARG A 24 -7.86 -2.06 -15.91
C ARG A 24 -7.36 -1.85 -14.47
N HIS A 25 -7.64 -2.79 -13.56
CA HIS A 25 -7.25 -2.66 -12.15
C HIS A 25 -5.73 -2.69 -11.98
N VAL A 26 -5.08 -3.71 -12.56
CA VAL A 26 -3.63 -3.87 -12.51
C VAL A 26 -2.93 -2.74 -13.26
N LYS A 27 -3.46 -2.31 -14.42
CA LYS A 27 -2.93 -1.15 -15.15
C LYS A 27 -2.98 0.13 -14.31
N LYS A 28 -4.12 0.39 -13.65
CA LYS A 28 -4.28 1.56 -12.76
C LYS A 28 -3.34 1.49 -11.56
N LEU A 29 -3.19 0.33 -10.93
CA LEU A 29 -2.23 0.10 -9.83
C LEU A 29 -0.82 0.51 -10.23
N TRP A 30 -0.34 0.05 -11.38
CA TRP A 30 1.00 0.37 -11.87
C TRP A 30 1.15 1.84 -12.28
N SER A 31 0.13 2.43 -12.90
CA SER A 31 0.12 3.87 -13.21
C SER A 31 0.24 4.72 -11.93
N ASN A 32 -0.58 4.42 -10.92
CA ASN A 32 -0.56 5.11 -9.63
C ASN A 32 0.77 4.91 -8.91
N THR A 33 1.32 3.68 -8.93
CA THR A 33 2.63 3.36 -8.35
C THR A 33 3.73 4.23 -8.94
N LYS A 34 3.80 4.31 -10.29
CA LYS A 34 4.81 5.11 -10.99
C LYS A 34 4.68 6.59 -10.65
N TYR A 35 3.46 7.12 -10.66
CA TYR A 35 3.19 8.51 -10.29
C TYR A 35 3.63 8.78 -8.84
N PHE A 36 3.15 8.01 -7.88
CA PHE A 36 3.40 8.23 -6.46
C PHE A 36 4.90 8.16 -6.12
N LYS A 37 5.60 7.13 -6.62
CA LYS A 37 7.06 7.00 -6.43
C LYS A 37 7.83 8.16 -7.02
N LYS A 38 7.49 8.59 -8.25
CA LYS A 38 8.13 9.75 -8.88
C LYS A 38 7.96 11.01 -8.03
N GLN A 39 6.75 11.25 -7.51
CA GLN A 39 6.47 12.43 -6.69
C GLN A 39 7.23 12.38 -5.36
N LEU A 40 7.21 11.25 -4.65
CA LEU A 40 7.95 11.10 -3.39
C LEU A 40 9.46 11.35 -3.56
N VAL A 41 10.07 10.77 -4.59
CA VAL A 41 11.49 11.00 -4.90
C VAL A 41 11.74 12.47 -5.24
N SER A 42 10.85 13.11 -6.01
CA SER A 42 10.99 14.53 -6.36
C SER A 42 10.87 15.47 -5.16
N LEU A 43 10.16 15.05 -4.10
CA LEU A 43 10.05 15.74 -2.82
C LEU A 43 11.22 15.44 -1.87
N GLY A 44 12.16 14.57 -2.25
CA GLY A 44 13.34 14.22 -1.47
C GLY A 44 13.14 13.08 -0.46
N PHE A 45 12.02 12.35 -0.53
CA PHE A 45 11.83 11.17 0.33
C PHE A 45 12.68 9.98 -0.14
N ASP A 46 13.28 9.27 0.80
CA ASP A 46 13.89 7.97 0.56
C ASP A 46 12.82 6.87 0.55
N ILE A 47 12.65 6.22 -0.59
CA ILE A 47 11.71 5.11 -0.79
C ILE A 47 12.40 3.75 -0.99
N GLY A 48 13.69 3.69 -0.68
CA GLY A 48 14.54 2.53 -0.91
C GLY A 48 14.61 2.12 -2.39
N ARG A 49 14.84 0.82 -2.63
CA ARG A 49 14.94 0.23 -3.98
C ARG A 49 13.68 -0.56 -4.34
N SER A 50 12.50 -0.02 -4.06
CA SER A 50 11.25 -0.73 -4.32
C SER A 50 10.96 -0.84 -5.83
N ALA A 51 10.78 -2.07 -6.33
CA ALA A 51 10.32 -2.36 -7.68
C ALA A 51 8.83 -2.76 -7.77
N THR A 52 8.14 -2.88 -6.63
CA THR A 52 6.73 -3.32 -6.54
C THR A 52 5.79 -2.14 -6.25
N PRO A 53 4.45 -2.33 -6.25
CA PRO A 53 3.52 -1.30 -5.78
C PRO A 53 3.71 -0.86 -4.32
N ILE A 54 4.37 -1.66 -3.48
CA ILE A 54 4.69 -1.31 -2.09
C ILE A 54 5.73 -0.19 -2.09
N THR A 55 5.41 0.96 -1.50
CA THR A 55 6.30 2.13 -1.48
C THR A 55 6.63 2.50 -0.03
N PRO A 56 7.73 2.00 0.54
CA PRO A 56 8.15 2.39 1.88
C PRO A 56 8.65 3.83 1.86
N VAL A 57 8.51 4.57 2.96
CA VAL A 57 9.16 5.87 3.17
C VAL A 57 10.05 5.72 4.40
N MET A 58 11.37 5.80 4.19
CA MET A 58 12.37 5.50 5.21
C MET A 58 12.57 6.72 6.12
N LEU A 59 12.16 6.60 7.38
CA LEU A 59 12.25 7.67 8.37
C LEU A 59 13.38 7.47 9.41
N GLY A 60 14.01 6.30 9.42
CA GLY A 60 15.19 5.97 10.24
C GLY A 60 14.95 5.78 11.74
N ASP A 61 14.00 6.50 12.33
CA ASP A 61 13.70 6.45 13.77
C ASP A 61 12.21 6.15 14.04
N SER A 62 11.97 5.29 15.03
CA SER A 62 10.63 4.83 15.41
C SER A 62 9.73 5.95 15.95
N ALA A 63 10.29 6.91 16.70
CA ALA A 63 9.50 8.02 17.22
C ALA A 63 9.17 9.04 16.11
N ILE A 64 10.08 9.28 15.18
CA ILE A 64 9.82 10.04 13.96
C ILE A 64 8.70 9.38 13.15
N ALA A 65 8.77 8.07 12.92
CA ALA A 65 7.75 7.33 12.18
C ALA A 65 6.35 7.47 12.80
N LYS A 66 6.23 7.32 14.12
CA LYS A 66 4.95 7.50 14.84
C LYS A 66 4.41 8.92 14.72
N ARG A 67 5.26 9.94 14.93
CA ARG A 67 4.84 11.35 14.78
C ARG A 67 4.42 11.66 13.35
N PHE A 68 5.14 11.14 12.36
CA PHE A 68 4.80 11.34 10.95
C PHE A 68 3.47 10.70 10.59
N SER A 69 3.22 9.48 11.05
CA SER A 69 1.92 8.79 10.87
C SER A 69 0.75 9.56 11.49
N ASN A 70 0.90 10.05 12.72
CA ASN A 70 -0.14 10.85 13.37
C ASN A 70 -0.46 12.13 12.58
N ARG A 71 0.58 12.85 12.12
CA ARG A 71 0.39 14.04 11.28
C ARG A 71 -0.27 13.72 9.95
N LEU A 72 0.11 12.62 9.30
CA LEU A 72 -0.55 12.18 8.08
C LEU A 72 -2.05 11.92 8.33
N PHE A 73 -2.39 11.30 9.46
CA PHE A 73 -3.78 11.05 9.82
C PHE A 73 -4.57 12.33 10.08
N GLU A 74 -3.97 13.32 10.76
CA GLU A 74 -4.54 14.66 10.94
C GLU A 74 -4.81 15.36 9.60
N GLU A 75 -3.97 15.13 8.59
CA GLU A 75 -4.11 15.62 7.21
C GLU A 75 -5.02 14.72 6.34
N GLY A 76 -5.68 13.71 6.92
CA GLY A 76 -6.62 12.82 6.22
C GLY A 76 -5.98 11.67 5.45
N VAL A 77 -4.70 11.37 5.68
CA VAL A 77 -3.94 10.28 5.06
C VAL A 77 -3.65 9.17 6.08
N PHE A 78 -4.28 8.02 5.93
CA PHE A 78 -4.05 6.88 6.81
C PHE A 78 -2.83 6.05 6.36
N ALA A 79 -1.70 6.22 7.03
CA ALA A 79 -0.49 5.43 6.85
C ALA A 79 0.15 5.12 8.20
N LEU A 80 0.21 3.84 8.58
CA LEU A 80 0.75 3.40 9.88
C LEU A 80 2.27 3.34 9.86
N PRO A 81 2.93 3.61 11.01
CA PRO A 81 4.37 3.47 11.11
C PRO A 81 4.74 1.98 11.22
N ILE A 82 5.76 1.56 10.49
CA ILE A 82 6.38 0.25 10.66
C ILE A 82 7.60 0.45 11.56
N VAL A 83 7.56 -0.12 12.75
CA VAL A 83 8.62 -0.04 13.76
C VAL A 83 8.86 -1.42 14.33
N PHE A 84 10.05 -1.68 14.86
CA PHE A 84 10.34 -2.97 15.49
C PHE A 84 9.40 -3.23 16.69
N PRO A 85 8.95 -4.49 16.87
CA PRO A 85 9.06 -5.62 15.94
C PRO A 85 8.04 -5.57 14.80
#